data_AF-A0A1N6F8N3-F1
#
_entry.id   AF-A0A1N6F8N3-F1
#
_cell.length_a   1.000
_cell.length_b   1.000
_cell.length_c   1.000
_cell.angle_alpha   90.00
_cell.angle_beta   90.00
_cell.angle_gamma   90.00
#
_symmetry.space_group_name_H-M   'P 1'
#
loop_
_entity.id
_entity.type
_entity.pdbx_description
1 polymer ?
#
loop_
_entity_poly.entity_id
_entity_poly.type
_entity_poly.pdbx_seq_one_letter_code
_entity_poly.pdbx_strand_id
1 'polypeptide(L)'
;MRKSEVIKQNLKSLCVNDDCYDIDNIVNANVKILTWKDHVMRMMGLGIISASILFIFLTSGDADYGLPYADYLPLAGFVVGALLALFTSAKYVFCIEYKHNDETGVQWVTIAKSRDDADQPRFQEQAVQLKQRLTA
;
A
#
# COMPACT_ATOMS: atom_id res chain seq x y z
N MET A 1 15.44 -1.44 7.59
CA MET A 1 15.69 -1.16 6.16
C MET A 1 14.74 -2.02 5.34
N ARG A 2 13.79 -1.42 4.61
CA ARG A 2 12.93 -2.16 3.67
C ARG A 2 13.78 -2.40 2.41
N LYS A 3 13.75 -3.61 1.82
CA LYS A 3 14.50 -3.91 0.58
C LYS A 3 14.11 -2.89 -0.49
N SER A 4 15.10 -2.37 -1.24
CA SER A 4 14.84 -1.60 -2.45
C SER A 4 14.04 -2.49 -3.41
N GLU A 5 12.93 -1.96 -3.90
CA GLU A 5 12.11 -2.63 -4.91
C GLU A 5 12.96 -2.84 -6.17
N VAL A 6 13.12 -4.08 -6.62
CA VAL A 6 13.92 -4.41 -7.82
C VAL A 6 12.95 -4.53 -8.99
N ILE A 7 12.98 -3.52 -9.86
CA ILE A 7 12.16 -3.50 -11.08
C ILE A 7 13.01 -4.02 -12.24
N LYS A 8 12.54 -5.09 -12.89
CA LYS A 8 13.15 -5.68 -14.08
C LYS A 8 12.14 -5.66 -15.21
N GLN A 9 12.45 -4.92 -16.28
CA GLN A 9 11.64 -4.91 -17.49
C GLN A 9 12.27 -5.84 -18.53
N ASN A 10 11.54 -6.86 -18.97
CA ASN A 10 11.89 -7.70 -20.11
C ASN A 10 11.04 -7.30 -21.34
N LEU A 11 11.20 -7.99 -22.46
CA LEU A 11 10.42 -7.82 -23.68
C LEU A 11 8.96 -8.26 -23.54
N LYS A 12 8.69 -9.29 -22.72
CA LYS A 12 7.34 -9.85 -22.55
C LYS A 12 6.71 -9.53 -21.19
N SER A 13 7.52 -9.23 -20.19
CA SER A 13 7.02 -9.04 -18.83
C SER A 13 7.74 -7.94 -18.07
N LEU A 14 6.97 -7.27 -17.21
CA LEU A 14 7.44 -6.36 -16.18
C LEU A 14 7.42 -7.10 -14.85
N CYS A 15 8.59 -7.38 -14.28
CA CYS A 15 8.68 -8.01 -12.97
C CYS A 15 9.11 -7.00 -11.91
N VAL A 16 8.37 -6.94 -10.81
CA VAL A 16 8.70 -6.16 -9.62
C VAL A 16 8.82 -7.12 -8.44
N ASN A 17 10.02 -7.24 -7.89
CA ASN A 17 10.36 -8.27 -6.91
C ASN A 17 9.97 -9.69 -7.40
N ASP A 18 8.96 -10.29 -6.78
CA ASP A 18 8.48 -11.65 -7.06
C ASP A 18 7.23 -11.66 -7.97
N ASP A 19 6.63 -10.49 -8.23
CA ASP A 19 5.43 -10.35 -9.07
C ASP A 19 5.81 -10.01 -10.51
N CYS A 20 5.23 -10.70 -11.49
CA CYS A 20 5.45 -10.44 -12.92
C CYS A 20 4.14 -10.17 -13.65
N TYR A 21 4.14 -9.13 -14.47
CA TYR A 21 3.01 -8.65 -15.26
C TYR A 21 3.33 -8.76 -16.74
N ASP A 22 2.38 -9.24 -17.54
CA ASP A 22 2.54 -9.29 -19.00
C ASP A 22 2.41 -7.88 -19.58
N ILE A 23 3.36 -7.48 -20.43
CA ILE A 23 3.38 -6.13 -21.03
C ILE A 23 2.19 -5.93 -21.97
N ASP A 24 1.73 -6.99 -22.64
CA ASP A 24 0.63 -6.90 -23.60
C ASP A 24 -0.71 -6.51 -22.94
N ASN A 25 -0.81 -6.73 -21.62
CA ASN A 25 -1.97 -6.38 -20.82
C ASN A 25 -1.82 -5.02 -20.11
N ILE A 26 -0.67 -4.36 -20.21
CA ILE A 26 -0.45 -3.04 -19.62
C ILE A 26 -0.90 -1.97 -20.60
N VAL A 27 -1.85 -1.14 -20.18
CA VAL A 27 -2.38 -0.02 -20.99
C VAL A 27 -1.61 1.27 -20.71
N ASN A 28 -1.25 1.49 -19.45
CA ASN A 28 -0.61 2.73 -19.02
C ASN A 28 0.24 2.52 -17.76
N ALA A 29 1.06 3.51 -17.44
CA ALA A 29 1.93 3.51 -16.27
C ALA A 29 1.88 4.88 -15.59
N ASN A 30 1.93 4.94 -14.27
CA ASN A 30 1.98 6.22 -13.57
C ASN A 30 2.65 6.11 -12.21
N VAL A 31 3.27 7.19 -11.77
CA VAL A 31 3.82 7.31 -10.41
C VAL A 31 2.93 8.24 -9.63
N LYS A 32 2.30 7.71 -8.58
CA LYS A 32 1.45 8.48 -7.67
C LYS A 32 2.23 8.86 -6.42
N ILE A 33 2.22 10.14 -6.09
CA ILE A 33 2.70 10.65 -4.81
C ILE A 33 1.50 10.60 -3.85
N LEU A 34 1.68 9.91 -2.72
CA LEU A 34 0.66 9.84 -1.68
C LEU A 34 0.60 11.17 -0.93
N THR A 35 -0.60 11.69 -0.79
CA THR A 35 -0.85 12.94 -0.07
C THR A 35 -0.99 12.68 1.42
N TRP A 36 -0.86 13.73 2.23
CA TRP A 36 -1.07 13.61 3.68
C TRP A 36 -2.50 13.13 4.02
N LYS A 37 -3.50 13.47 3.19
CA LYS A 37 -4.87 12.95 3.34
C LYS A 37 -4.90 11.42 3.23
N ASP A 38 -4.16 10.84 2.30
CA ASP A 38 -4.08 9.38 2.14
C ASP A 38 -3.47 8.72 3.38
N HIS A 39 -2.48 9.38 4.00
CA HIS A 39 -1.83 8.89 5.21
C HIS A 39 -2.79 8.97 6.42
N VAL A 40 -3.48 10.08 6.60
CA VAL A 40 -4.47 10.27 7.67
C VAL A 40 -5.61 9.26 7.54
N MET A 41 -6.13 9.05 6.33
CA MET A 41 -7.19 8.06 6.10
C MET A 41 -6.75 6.64 6.51
N ARG A 42 -5.50 6.28 6.20
CA ARG A 42 -4.92 4.99 6.59
C ARG A 42 -4.68 4.88 8.09
N MET A 43 -4.25 5.96 8.75
CA MET A 43 -4.12 6.02 10.21
C MET A 43 -5.46 5.81 10.90
N MET A 44 -6.50 6.52 10.46
CA MET A 44 -7.85 6.37 10.99
C MET A 44 -8.35 4.94 10.79
N GLY A 45 -8.19 4.38 9.59
CA GLY A 45 -8.60 3.01 9.29
C GLY A 45 -7.94 1.96 10.20
N LEU A 46 -6.61 1.96 10.28
CA LEU A 46 -5.89 1.00 11.12
C LEU A 46 -6.08 1.25 12.61
N GLY A 47 -6.18 2.51 13.04
CA GLY A 47 -6.50 2.86 14.42
C GLY A 47 -7.89 2.34 14.82
N ILE A 48 -8.92 2.58 14.01
CA ILE A 48 -10.28 2.10 14.25
C ILE A 48 -10.30 0.58 14.31
N ILE A 49 -9.71 -0.12 13.33
CA ILE A 49 -9.67 -1.58 13.31
C ILE A 49 -9.00 -2.12 14.57
N SER A 50 -7.84 -1.58 14.95
CA SER A 50 -7.11 -2.02 16.15
C SER A 50 -7.91 -1.77 17.43
N ALA A 51 -8.59 -0.62 17.54
CA ALA A 51 -9.43 -0.30 18.68
C ALA A 51 -10.67 -1.19 18.76
N SER A 52 -11.32 -1.46 17.62
CA SER A 52 -12.51 -2.31 17.54
C SER A 52 -12.22 -3.74 17.98
N ILE A 53 -11.07 -4.30 17.59
CA ILE A 53 -10.65 -5.64 18.03
C ILE A 53 -10.57 -5.69 19.56
N LEU A 54 -9.86 -4.74 20.18
CA LEU A 54 -9.73 -4.68 21.64
C LEU A 54 -11.07 -4.44 22.33
N PHE A 55 -11.90 -3.55 21.79
CA PHE A 55 -13.21 -3.27 22.33
C PHE A 55 -14.11 -4.50 22.36
N ILE A 56 -14.13 -5.29 21.27
CA ILE A 56 -14.90 -6.53 21.21
C ILE A 56 -14.42 -7.49 22.31
N PHE A 57 -13.11 -7.73 22.46
CA PHE A 57 -12.59 -8.62 23.49
C PHE A 57 -12.85 -8.14 24.91
N LEU A 58 -12.84 -6.83 25.16
CA LEU A 58 -13.05 -6.28 26.50
C LEU A 58 -14.53 -6.21 26.90
N THR A 59 -15.44 -6.10 25.93
CA THR A 59 -16.89 -6.05 26.17
C THR A 59 -17.60 -7.40 26.02
N SER A 60 -16.92 -8.42 25.48
CA SER A 60 -17.50 -9.76 25.30
C SER A 60 -17.32 -10.62 26.55
N GLY A 61 -18.30 -10.53 27.44
CA GLY A 61 -18.42 -11.34 28.66
C GLY A 61 -18.03 -10.55 29.91
N ASP A 62 -18.45 -11.05 31.07
CA ASP A 62 -18.14 -10.55 32.42
C ASP A 62 -16.63 -10.66 32.75
N ALA A 63 -15.79 -10.20 31.84
CA ALA A 63 -14.35 -10.33 31.87
C ALA A 63 -13.78 -9.19 32.71
N ASP A 64 -13.96 -9.32 34.02
CA ASP A 64 -13.08 -8.65 34.97
C ASP A 64 -11.69 -9.29 34.83
N TYR A 65 -10.89 -8.75 33.91
CA TYR A 65 -9.52 -9.19 33.69
C TYR A 65 -8.60 -8.82 34.87
N GLY A 66 -9.11 -8.16 35.93
CA GLY A 66 -8.32 -7.67 37.05
C GLY A 66 -7.25 -6.65 36.64
N LEU A 67 -7.35 -6.14 35.41
CA LEU A 67 -6.39 -5.19 34.84
C LEU A 67 -6.84 -3.77 35.22
N PRO A 68 -6.06 -3.06 36.04
CA PRO A 68 -6.32 -1.64 36.24
C PRO A 68 -6.21 -0.96 34.87
N TYR A 69 -7.17 -0.09 34.54
CA TYR A 69 -7.22 0.71 33.30
C TYR A 69 -7.67 -0.02 32.03
N ALA A 70 -8.36 -1.16 32.14
CA ALA A 70 -8.87 -1.92 30.98
C ALA A 70 -9.75 -1.07 30.03
N ASP A 71 -10.52 -0.13 30.55
CA ASP A 71 -11.38 0.78 29.75
C ASP A 71 -10.60 1.67 28.76
N TYR A 72 -9.31 1.90 29.00
CA TYR A 72 -8.46 2.73 28.14
C TYR A 72 -7.70 1.94 27.07
N LEU A 73 -7.73 0.60 27.13
CA LEU A 73 -7.05 -0.27 26.16
C LEU A 73 -7.49 -0.03 24.71
N PRO A 74 -8.79 0.17 24.37
CA PRO A 74 -9.20 0.47 23.00
C PRO A 74 -8.58 1.77 22.49
N LEU A 75 -8.47 2.79 23.34
CA LEU A 75 -7.82 4.05 23.00
C LEU A 75 -6.32 3.86 22.75
N ALA A 76 -5.65 3.08 23.60
CA ALA A 76 -4.25 2.71 23.38
C ALA A 76 -4.06 1.94 22.06
N GLY A 77 -4.96 0.99 21.78
CA GLY A 77 -4.99 0.25 20.52
C GLY A 77 -5.17 1.15 19.30
N PHE A 78 -6.05 2.16 19.39
CA PHE A 78 -6.19 3.17 18.34
C PHE A 78 -4.87 3.87 18.05
N VAL A 79 -4.21 4.38 19.10
CA VAL A 79 -2.94 5.12 18.96
C VAL A 79 -1.86 4.23 18.35
N VAL A 80 -1.73 2.99 18.83
CA VAL A 80 -0.77 2.01 18.30
C VAL A 80 -1.06 1.72 16.83
N GLY A 81 -2.32 1.43 16.48
CA GLY A 81 -2.74 1.18 15.09
C GLY A 81 -2.47 2.37 14.17
N ALA A 82 -2.76 3.59 14.62
CA ALA A 82 -2.49 4.82 13.87
C ALA A 82 -0.99 5.07 13.68
N LEU A 83 -0.17 4.87 14.72
CA LEU A 83 1.29 4.99 14.63
C LEU A 83 1.88 3.94 13.69
N LEU A 84 1.43 2.69 13.76
CA LEU A 84 1.84 1.64 12.82
C LEU A 84 1.50 2.01 11.38
N ALA A 85 0.31 2.59 11.14
CA ALA A 85 -0.08 3.07 9.82
C ALA A 85 0.86 4.17 9.31
N LEU A 86 1.25 5.10 10.17
CA LEU A 86 2.19 6.17 9.85
C LEU A 86 3.57 5.62 9.52
N PHE A 87 4.13 4.75 10.37
CA PHE A 87 5.47 4.19 10.15
C PHE A 87 5.56 3.31 8.91
N THR A 88 4.46 2.65 8.55
CA THR A 88 4.38 1.77 7.37
C THR A 88 3.89 2.48 6.11
N SER A 89 3.55 3.77 6.17
CA SER A 89 3.08 4.52 5.00
C SER A 89 4.18 4.64 3.94
N ALA A 90 3.77 4.49 2.68
CA ALA A 90 4.62 4.78 1.54
C ALA A 90 4.39 6.25 1.14
N LYS A 91 5.40 6.87 0.51
CA LYS A 91 5.31 8.22 -0.03
C LYS A 91 5.08 8.20 -1.54
N TYR A 92 5.70 7.24 -2.21
CA TYR A 92 5.69 7.06 -3.66
C TYR A 92 5.15 5.69 -4.01
N VAL A 93 4.30 5.65 -5.04
CA VAL A 93 3.68 4.44 -5.52
C VAL A 93 3.84 4.37 -7.02
N PHE A 94 4.39 3.27 -7.52
CA PHE A 94 4.38 2.97 -8.94
C PHE A 94 3.16 2.12 -9.25
N CYS A 95 2.31 2.63 -10.15
CA CYS A 95 1.09 1.98 -10.59
C CYS A 95 1.13 1.72 -12.08
N ILE A 96 0.50 0.64 -12.50
CA ILE A 96 0.19 0.35 -13.90
C ILE A 96 -1.32 0.26 -14.06
N GLU A 97 -1.79 0.67 -15.21
CA GLU A 97 -3.14 0.41 -15.67
C GLU A 97 -3.10 -0.92 -16.41
N TYR A 98 -3.74 -1.93 -15.84
CA TYR A 98 -3.68 -3.30 -16.31
C TYR A 98 -5.06 -3.73 -16.80
N LYS A 99 -5.11 -4.29 -18.00
CA LYS A 99 -6.27 -4.92 -18.58
C LYS A 99 -6.28 -6.39 -18.16
N HIS A 100 -7.20 -6.73 -17.27
CA HIS A 100 -7.40 -8.13 -16.95
C HIS A 100 -8.15 -8.83 -18.09
N ASN A 101 -7.86 -10.13 -18.29
CA ASN A 101 -8.59 -10.97 -19.24
C ASN A 101 -9.93 -11.47 -18.69
N ASP A 102 -10.27 -11.13 -17.44
CA ASP A 102 -11.59 -11.35 -16.88
C ASP A 102 -12.51 -10.15 -17.18
N GLU A 103 -13.81 -10.29 -16.89
CA GLU A 103 -14.81 -9.26 -17.15
C GLU A 103 -14.64 -8.00 -16.27
N THR A 104 -13.60 -7.90 -15.43
CA THR A 104 -13.37 -6.72 -14.58
C THR A 104 -12.83 -5.51 -15.34
N GLY A 105 -12.30 -5.73 -16.55
CA GLY A 105 -11.87 -4.65 -17.43
C GLY A 105 -10.49 -4.08 -17.08
N VAL A 106 -10.37 -2.74 -17.15
CA VAL A 106 -9.09 -2.03 -16.99
C VAL A 106 -9.04 -1.39 -15.61
N GLN A 107 -8.00 -1.70 -14.83
CA GLN A 107 -7.85 -1.21 -13.46
C GLN A 107 -6.42 -0.74 -13.16
N TRP A 108 -6.31 0.27 -12.31
CA TRP A 108 -5.04 0.70 -11.72
C TRP A 108 -4.58 -0.26 -10.62
N VAL A 109 -3.43 -0.89 -10.84
CA VAL A 109 -2.77 -1.80 -9.90
C VAL A 109 -1.48 -1.14 -9.40
N THR A 110 -1.26 -1.18 -8.09
CA THR A 110 0.00 -0.76 -7.50
C THR A 110 1.00 -1.90 -7.56
N ILE A 111 2.16 -1.67 -8.19
CA ILE A 111 3.20 -2.69 -8.38
C ILE A 111 4.45 -2.45 -7.54
N ALA A 112 4.73 -1.21 -7.15
CA ALA A 112 5.84 -0.90 -6.24
C ALA A 112 5.47 0.24 -5.29
N LYS A 113 6.05 0.24 -4.09
CA LYS A 113 5.87 1.30 -3.08
C LYS A 113 7.21 1.65 -2.46
N SER A 114 7.52 2.95 -2.40
CA SER A 114 8.69 3.44 -1.67
C SER A 114 8.34 4.63 -0.77
N ARG A 115 9.18 4.88 0.22
CA ARG A 115 9.16 6.07 1.07
C ARG A 115 10.39 6.96 0.83
N ASP A 116 11.39 6.44 0.13
CA ASP A 116 12.63 7.16 -0.16
C ASP A 116 12.43 8.12 -1.33
N ASP A 117 12.93 9.35 -1.17
CA ASP A 117 12.91 10.38 -2.20
C ASP A 117 13.81 10.01 -3.38
N ALA A 118 14.85 9.19 -3.17
CA ALA A 118 15.72 8.67 -4.22
C ALA A 118 15.01 7.70 -5.17
N ASP A 119 13.93 7.04 -4.74
CA ASP A 119 13.19 6.09 -5.56
C ASP A 119 12.13 6.76 -6.45
N GLN A 120 11.72 8.00 -6.12
CA GLN A 120 10.79 8.77 -6.95
C GLN A 120 11.28 8.94 -8.40
N PRO A 121 12.50 9.47 -8.67
CA PRO A 121 12.97 9.62 -10.04
C PRO A 121 13.12 8.27 -10.75
N ARG A 122 13.54 7.21 -10.03
CA ARG A 122 13.67 5.87 -10.57
C ARG A 122 12.32 5.32 -11.04
N PHE A 123 11.26 5.47 -10.24
CA PHE A 123 9.91 5.09 -10.64
C PHE A 123 9.42 5.90 -11.85
N GLN A 124 9.74 7.20 -11.90
CA GLN A 124 9.35 8.04 -13.04
C GLN A 124 10.05 7.60 -14.33
N GLU A 125 11.35 7.32 -14.29
CA GLU A 125 12.09 6.79 -15.43
C GLU A 125 11.51 5.46 -15.91
N GLN A 126 11.24 4.53 -14.99
CA GLN A 126 10.64 3.23 -15.32
C GLN A 126 9.25 3.39 -15.96
N ALA A 127 8.43 4.32 -15.47
CA ALA A 127 7.11 4.61 -16.03
C ALA A 127 7.20 5.21 -17.44
N VAL A 128 8.15 6.13 -17.68
CA VAL A 128 8.37 6.73 -19.01
C VAL A 128 8.87 5.68 -20.00
N GLN A 129 9.85 4.86 -19.62
CA GLN A 129 10.36 3.77 -20.44
C GLN A 129 9.25 2.78 -20.81
N LEU A 130 8.39 2.43 -19.84
CA LEU A 130 7.27 1.53 -20.08
C LEU A 130 6.26 2.16 -21.07
N LYS A 131 5.88 3.42 -20.89
CA LYS A 131 4.98 4.12 -21.83
C LYS A 131 5.52 4.18 -23.25
N GLN A 132 6.82 4.43 -23.40
CA GLN A 132 7.47 4.45 -24.71
C GLN A 132 7.34 3.10 -25.42
N ARG A 133 7.48 1.99 -24.68
CA ARG A 133 7.31 0.64 -25.24
C ARG A 133 5.85 0.30 -25.59
N LEU A 134 4.89 0.83 -24.85
CA LEU A 134 3.46 0.62 -25.13
C LEU A 134 2.94 1.41 -26.34
N THR A 135 3.66 2.46 -26.74
CA THR A 135 3.30 3.33 -27.87
C THR A 135 4.07 2.99 -29.15
N ALA A 136 5.10 2.16 -29.05
CA ALA A 136 5.95 1.73 -30.16
C ALA A 136 5.33 0.53 -30.91
#